data_AF-A0A7V5RIR5-F1
#
_entry.id   AF-A0A7V5RIR5-F1
#
_cell.length_a   1.000
_cell.length_b   1.000
_cell.length_c   1.000
_cell.angle_alpha   90.00
_cell.angle_beta   90.00
_cell.angle_gamma   90.00
#
_symmetry.space_group_name_H-M   'P 1'
#
loop_
_entity.id
_entity.type
_entity.pdbx_description
1 polymer ?
#
loop_
_entity_poly.entity_id
_entity_poly.type
_entity_poly.pdbx_seq_one_letter_code
_entity_poly.pdbx_strand_id
1 'polypeptide(L)'
;MSRFFPPDRRTLLTLILLLFSLLLLLAGTAEKGRIFSRFTEKQPLQRMTLAEESTPPFVPGCLSVDAALAGTPADAIPEFSAIASADRDTVGQLRTFNAYDHNKGEYHTVVARLLRIGKYGLFYADTSFTLADAAVQKLQDDFDGKIYPRSRNLFGEEANPGVDGDSLITILLYDIRDDNFYDNTVSSIIAGYFNAIDSDPRFVNHRNSNKREMVYVDNQALNDDPDFTLGVLAHEYQHLIHRNLDRDEESWLNEGMSELAIVNSGYPRSSPV
;
A
#
# COMPACT_ATOMS: atom_id res chain seq x y z
N MET A 1 -15.98 19.50 -68.73
CA MET A 1 -16.51 19.57 -67.36
C MET A 1 -16.79 18.16 -66.86
N SER A 2 -15.81 17.50 -66.26
CA SER A 2 -15.95 16.18 -65.62
C SER A 2 -16.49 16.36 -64.20
N ARG A 3 -17.66 15.77 -63.91
CA ARG A 3 -18.26 15.82 -62.57
C ARG A 3 -17.58 14.77 -61.69
N PHE A 4 -16.86 15.22 -60.67
CA PHE A 4 -16.36 14.37 -59.59
C PHE A 4 -17.55 13.97 -58.70
N PHE A 5 -17.85 12.68 -58.64
CA PHE A 5 -18.78 12.15 -57.63
C PHE A 5 -17.97 11.72 -56.40
N PRO A 6 -18.41 12.06 -55.18
CA PRO A 6 -17.76 11.55 -53.97
C PRO A 6 -17.94 10.03 -53.89
N PRO A 7 -16.94 9.29 -53.37
CA PRO A 7 -17.02 7.84 -53.24
C PRO A 7 -18.21 7.45 -52.35
N ASP A 8 -18.89 6.36 -52.70
CA ASP A 8 -19.99 5.86 -51.88
C ASP A 8 -19.46 5.35 -50.52
N ARG A 9 -20.36 5.21 -49.54
CA ARG A 9 -19.99 4.81 -48.18
C ARG A 9 -19.28 3.45 -48.12
N ARG A 10 -19.50 2.56 -49.09
CA ARG A 10 -18.86 1.24 -49.14
C ARG A 10 -17.42 1.37 -49.61
N THR A 11 -17.19 2.18 -50.64
CA THR A 11 -15.88 2.48 -51.21
C THR A 11 -14.98 3.21 -50.18
N LEU A 12 -15.57 4.13 -49.40
CA LEU A 12 -14.86 4.82 -48.31
C LEU A 12 -14.46 3.85 -47.18
N LEU A 13 -15.33 2.91 -46.80
CA LEU A 13 -15.04 1.91 -45.77
C LEU A 13 -13.94 0.94 -46.22
N THR A 14 -13.93 0.53 -47.48
CA THR A 14 -12.90 -0.36 -48.03
C THR A 14 -11.53 0.32 -48.10
N LEU A 15 -11.49 1.60 -48.44
CA LEU A 15 -10.24 2.40 -48.43
C LEU A 15 -9.71 2.60 -47.00
N ILE A 16 -10.59 2.84 -46.01
CA ILE A 16 -10.20 2.96 -44.61
C ILE A 16 -9.63 1.63 -44.08
N LEU A 17 -10.28 0.50 -44.39
CA LEU A 17 -9.81 -0.82 -43.98
C LEU A 17 -8.47 -1.20 -44.64
N LEU A 18 -8.28 -0.88 -45.92
CA LEU A 18 -7.00 -1.10 -46.60
C LEU A 18 -5.88 -0.21 -46.05
N LEU A 19 -6.17 1.04 -45.70
CA LEU A 19 -5.21 1.94 -45.03
C LEU A 19 -4.85 1.44 -43.63
N PHE A 20 -5.82 0.91 -42.88
CA PHE A 20 -5.57 0.32 -41.56
C PHE A 20 -4.72 -0.95 -41.65
N SER A 21 -5.02 -1.83 -42.60
CA SER A 21 -4.23 -3.05 -42.85
C SER A 21 -2.81 -2.74 -43.34
N LEU A 22 -2.61 -1.67 -44.12
CA LEU A 22 -1.29 -1.22 -44.55
C LEU A 22 -0.49 -0.57 -43.41
N LEU A 23 -1.17 0.12 -42.48
CA LEU A 23 -0.55 0.70 -41.29
C LEU A 23 -0.11 -0.39 -40.29
N LEU A 24 -0.87 -1.49 -40.20
CA LEU A 24 -0.52 -2.68 -39.42
C LEU A 24 0.62 -3.49 -40.06
N LEU A 25 0.76 -3.49 -41.39
CA LEU A 25 1.87 -4.17 -42.08
C LEU A 25 3.21 -3.41 -42.00
N LEU A 26 3.17 -2.09 -41.80
CA LEU A 26 4.36 -1.24 -41.62
C LEU A 26 4.84 -1.17 -40.16
N ALA A 27 4.09 -1.75 -39.22
CA ALA A 27 4.39 -1.75 -37.80
C ALA A 27 4.74 -3.17 -37.27
N GLY A 28 5.77 -3.80 -37.85
CA GLY A 28 6.57 -4.82 -37.17
C GLY A 28 8.00 -4.29 -37.09
N THR A 29 8.73 -4.30 -35.98
CA THR A 29 8.83 -5.32 -34.93
C THR A 29 9.39 -4.70 -33.63
N ALA A 30 8.98 -5.26 -32.50
CA ALA A 30 9.63 -5.20 -31.18
C ALA A 30 9.64 -3.83 -30.44
N GLU A 31 8.61 -3.61 -29.60
CA GLU A 31 8.68 -3.02 -28.23
C GLU A 31 7.33 -2.49 -27.71
N LYS A 32 6.24 -2.62 -28.47
CA LYS A 32 4.90 -2.11 -28.07
C LYS A 32 3.94 -3.15 -27.52
N GLY A 33 4.46 -4.24 -26.96
CA GLY A 33 3.65 -5.31 -26.34
C GLY A 33 3.29 -5.11 -24.87
N ARG A 34 3.88 -4.11 -24.17
CA ARG A 34 3.75 -3.99 -22.70
C ARG A 34 2.99 -2.76 -22.19
N ILE A 35 2.61 -1.83 -23.08
CA ILE A 35 2.02 -0.53 -22.66
C ILE A 35 0.53 -0.38 -23.07
N PHE A 36 0.03 -1.11 -24.06
CA PHE A 36 -1.31 -0.87 -24.63
C PHE A 36 -2.42 -1.84 -24.21
N SER A 37 -2.16 -2.84 -23.38
CA SER A 37 -3.22 -3.72 -22.85
C SER A 37 -4.00 -3.13 -21.66
N ARG A 38 -3.61 -1.96 -21.13
CA ARG A 38 -4.26 -1.34 -19.95
C ARG A 38 -5.48 -0.46 -20.27
N PHE A 39 -5.89 -0.34 -21.53
CA PHE A 39 -7.01 0.51 -21.92
C PHE A 39 -7.97 -0.22 -22.86
N THR A 40 -8.71 -1.20 -22.34
CA THR A 40 -10.09 -1.57 -22.73
C THR A 40 -10.44 -2.95 -22.18
N GLU A 41 -10.57 -3.07 -20.87
CA GLU A 41 -11.48 -4.07 -20.29
C GLU A 41 -11.79 -3.58 -18.87
N LYS A 42 -13.08 -3.41 -18.57
CA LYS A 42 -13.49 -3.31 -17.16
C LYS A 42 -13.13 -4.67 -16.57
N GLN A 43 -12.05 -4.73 -15.80
CA GLN A 43 -11.67 -5.96 -15.12
C GLN A 43 -12.84 -6.39 -14.23
N PRO A 44 -13.23 -7.68 -14.26
CA PRO A 44 -14.21 -8.20 -13.31
C PRO A 44 -13.69 -7.99 -11.89
N LEU A 45 -14.61 -7.76 -10.93
CA LEU A 45 -14.29 -7.55 -9.51
C LEU A 45 -13.29 -8.62 -9.02
N GLN A 46 -12.08 -8.17 -8.68
CA GLN A 46 -10.99 -9.01 -8.16
C GLN A 46 -11.39 -9.61 -6.79
N ARG A 47 -10.98 -10.85 -6.53
CA ARG A 47 -11.22 -11.53 -5.24
C ARG A 47 -10.10 -11.15 -4.28
N MET A 48 -10.25 -10.01 -3.65
CA MET A 48 -9.18 -9.38 -2.87
C MET A 48 -9.16 -9.91 -1.43
N THR A 49 -7.97 -10.26 -0.92
CA THR A 49 -7.76 -10.83 0.41
C THR A 49 -6.73 -10.00 1.16
N LEU A 50 -6.92 -9.80 2.47
CA LEU A 50 -5.90 -9.16 3.31
C LEU A 50 -4.91 -10.22 3.77
N ALA A 51 -3.63 -9.86 3.91
CA ALA A 51 -2.66 -10.78 4.47
C ALA A 51 -2.79 -10.80 5.99
N GLU A 52 -2.73 -11.99 6.61
CA GLU A 52 -2.52 -12.08 8.06
C GLU A 52 -1.21 -11.38 8.44
N GLU A 53 -1.16 -10.78 9.65
CA GLU A 53 0.04 -10.10 10.17
C GLU A 53 1.30 -10.95 9.92
N SER A 54 2.23 -10.42 9.12
CA SER A 54 3.46 -11.13 8.79
C SER A 54 4.42 -11.08 9.99
N THR A 55 4.21 -11.94 10.99
CA THR A 55 5.30 -12.30 11.90
C THR A 55 6.10 -13.42 11.22
N PRO A 56 7.40 -13.24 10.93
CA PRO A 56 8.18 -14.37 10.43
C PRO A 56 8.15 -15.50 11.46
N PRO A 57 8.10 -16.78 11.04
CA PRO A 57 8.09 -17.91 11.96
C PRO A 57 9.28 -17.82 12.90
N PHE A 58 9.04 -18.18 14.18
CA PHE A 58 10.05 -18.29 15.22
C PHE A 58 11.29 -19.02 14.68
N VAL A 59 12.41 -18.29 14.59
CA VAL A 59 13.72 -18.87 14.21
C VAL A 59 14.29 -19.53 15.47
N PRO A 60 14.40 -20.88 15.54
CA PRO A 60 15.00 -21.54 16.68
C PRO A 60 16.50 -21.19 16.72
N GLY A 61 16.94 -20.53 17.80
CA GLY A 61 18.33 -20.11 17.97
C GLY A 61 18.52 -18.77 18.69
N CYS A 62 17.45 -17.99 18.88
CA CYS A 62 17.49 -16.87 19.82
C CYS A 62 17.30 -17.42 21.25
N LEU A 63 18.36 -17.36 22.05
CA LEU A 63 18.43 -17.83 23.42
C LEU A 63 17.19 -17.44 24.25
N SER A 64 16.68 -18.41 25.01
CA SER A 64 15.67 -18.24 26.06
C SER A 64 16.01 -17.05 26.96
N VAL A 65 15.07 -16.11 27.10
CA VAL A 65 15.20 -14.85 27.86
C VAL A 65 15.17 -15.02 29.38
N ASP A 66 15.35 -16.22 29.92
CA ASP A 66 15.39 -16.44 31.38
C ASP A 66 16.72 -16.05 32.05
N ALA A 67 17.67 -15.44 31.33
CA ALA A 67 18.99 -15.09 31.87
C ALA A 67 19.35 -13.59 31.87
N ALA A 68 18.51 -12.68 31.38
CA ALA A 68 18.85 -11.25 31.30
C ALA A 68 18.06 -10.34 32.27
N LEU A 69 17.13 -10.89 33.07
CA LEU A 69 16.29 -10.12 34.00
C LEU A 69 16.90 -9.91 35.41
N ALA A 70 18.22 -10.02 35.56
CA ALA A 70 18.90 -9.67 36.80
C ALA A 70 19.72 -8.38 36.62
N GLY A 71 19.07 -7.21 36.74
CA GLY A 71 19.79 -6.03 37.24
C GLY A 71 19.59 -4.65 36.60
N THR A 72 18.47 -4.33 35.96
CA THR A 72 18.18 -2.92 35.62
C THR A 72 16.84 -2.47 36.19
N PRO A 73 16.79 -1.43 37.04
CA PRO A 73 15.52 -0.92 37.57
C PRO A 73 14.64 -0.38 36.44
N ALA A 74 13.34 -0.54 36.60
CA ALA A 74 12.27 -0.27 35.63
C ALA A 74 12.06 1.21 35.26
N ASP A 75 13.01 2.11 35.55
CA ASP A 75 12.81 3.57 35.52
C ASP A 75 13.73 4.32 34.54
N ALA A 76 14.06 3.74 33.39
CA ALA A 76 14.77 4.47 32.33
C ALA A 76 14.11 4.22 30.96
N ILE A 77 12.90 4.75 30.78
CA ILE A 77 12.36 4.97 29.44
C ILE A 77 13.15 6.16 28.85
N PRO A 78 13.92 5.99 27.76
CA PRO A 78 14.61 7.12 27.16
C PRO A 78 13.58 8.15 26.68
N GLU A 79 13.73 9.41 27.10
CA GLU A 79 12.93 10.51 26.57
C GLU A 79 13.19 10.61 25.05
N PHE A 80 12.14 10.37 24.26
CA PHE A 80 12.22 10.52 22.81
C PHE A 80 12.29 12.01 22.47
N SER A 81 13.45 12.49 22.01
CA SER A 81 13.61 13.87 21.54
C SER A 81 12.78 14.10 20.28
N ALA A 82 12.11 15.24 20.20
CA ALA A 82 11.39 15.66 19.00
C ALA A 82 12.34 15.67 17.79
N ILE A 83 11.89 15.10 16.67
CA ILE A 83 12.66 15.09 15.41
C ILE A 83 13.07 16.52 15.03
N ALA A 84 14.37 16.72 14.80
CA ALA A 84 14.90 17.98 14.34
C ALA A 84 14.31 18.33 12.96
N SER A 85 14.02 19.61 12.71
CA SER A 85 13.41 20.04 11.44
C SER A 85 14.21 19.64 10.18
N ALA A 86 15.53 19.41 10.31
CA ALA A 86 16.38 18.98 9.21
C ALA A 86 16.20 17.49 8.84
N ASP A 87 15.62 16.70 9.75
CA ASP A 87 15.43 15.25 9.60
C ASP A 87 14.01 14.89 9.18
N ARG A 88 13.11 15.88 9.05
CA ARG A 88 11.74 15.65 8.58
C ARG A 88 11.71 15.37 7.08
N ASP A 89 10.90 14.39 6.70
CA ASP A 89 10.68 14.06 5.30
C ASP A 89 10.01 15.23 4.54
N THR A 90 10.39 15.42 3.28
CA THR A 90 9.92 16.52 2.42
C THR A 90 9.24 16.04 1.15
N VAL A 91 8.19 16.73 0.70
CA VAL A 91 7.48 16.38 -0.55
C VAL A 91 8.46 16.32 -1.72
N GLY A 92 8.41 15.24 -2.48
CA GLY A 92 9.30 14.94 -3.60
C GLY A 92 10.55 14.13 -3.23
N GLN A 93 10.86 13.98 -1.94
CA GLN A 93 11.95 13.15 -1.45
C GLN A 93 11.78 11.70 -1.89
N LEU A 94 12.90 11.07 -2.26
CA LEU A 94 12.96 9.63 -2.50
C LEU A 94 13.43 8.92 -1.24
N ARG A 95 12.80 7.79 -0.91
CA ARG A 95 13.19 6.90 0.17
C ARG A 95 13.11 5.46 -0.30
N THR A 96 14.04 4.64 0.17
CA THR A 96 14.02 3.20 -0.05
C THR A 96 13.42 2.53 1.17
N PHE A 97 12.39 1.71 0.95
CA PHE A 97 11.73 0.92 1.98
C PHE A 97 12.03 -0.55 1.80
N ASN A 98 12.18 -1.29 2.89
CA ASN A 98 12.10 -2.75 2.89
C ASN A 98 10.62 -3.15 2.81
N ALA A 99 10.27 -4.09 1.95
CA ALA A 99 8.92 -4.60 1.79
C ALA A 99 8.94 -6.13 1.67
N TYR A 100 7.84 -6.80 2.02
CA TYR A 100 7.75 -8.26 1.98
C TYR A 100 7.18 -8.72 0.64
N ASP A 101 7.78 -9.77 0.09
CA ASP A 101 7.25 -10.50 -1.06
C ASP A 101 6.45 -11.70 -0.54
N HIS A 102 5.12 -11.60 -0.62
CA HIS A 102 4.20 -12.59 -0.09
C HIS A 102 4.09 -13.84 -0.98
N ASN A 103 4.53 -13.77 -2.24
CA ASN A 103 4.63 -14.95 -3.10
C ASN A 103 5.91 -15.75 -2.80
N LYS A 104 7.04 -15.08 -2.62
CA LYS A 104 8.37 -15.73 -2.45
C LYS A 104 8.80 -15.90 -1.00
N GLY A 105 8.16 -15.22 -0.06
CA GLY A 105 8.47 -15.27 1.36
C GLY A 105 9.76 -14.56 1.76
N GLU A 106 10.17 -13.54 1.00
CA GLU A 106 11.44 -12.82 1.19
C GLU A 106 11.28 -11.30 1.18
N TYR A 107 12.26 -10.58 1.74
CA TYR A 107 12.25 -9.11 1.70
C TYR A 107 12.89 -8.59 0.41
N HIS A 108 12.31 -7.52 -0.12
CA HIS A 108 12.84 -6.75 -1.23
C HIS A 108 12.83 -5.25 -0.88
N THR A 109 13.26 -4.40 -1.81
CA THR A 109 13.23 -2.95 -1.63
C THR A 109 12.30 -2.27 -2.63
N VAL A 110 11.64 -1.22 -2.16
CA VAL A 110 10.78 -0.32 -2.95
C VAL A 110 11.37 1.08 -2.87
N VAL A 111 11.62 1.72 -4.01
CA VAL A 111 12.04 3.13 -4.08
C VAL A 111 10.80 3.98 -4.28
N ALA A 112 10.42 4.73 -3.26
CA ALA A 112 9.19 5.51 -3.25
C ALA A 112 9.47 7.01 -3.11
N ARG A 113 8.56 7.81 -3.68
CA ARG A 113 8.55 9.27 -3.60
C ARG A 113 7.49 9.72 -2.61
N LEU A 114 7.84 10.63 -1.71
CA LEU A 114 6.86 11.30 -0.85
C LEU A 114 5.99 12.22 -1.71
N LEU A 115 4.73 11.87 -1.90
CA LEU A 115 3.81 12.65 -2.72
C LEU A 115 3.16 13.76 -1.91
N ARG A 116 2.74 13.47 -0.68
CA ARG A 116 1.99 14.39 0.18
C ARG A 116 2.33 14.19 1.65
N ILE A 117 2.26 15.29 2.40
CA ILE A 117 2.34 15.31 3.87
C ILE A 117 0.98 15.77 4.37
N GLY A 118 0.27 14.88 5.05
CA GLY A 118 -0.98 15.16 5.74
C GLY A 118 -0.76 15.68 7.15
N LYS A 119 -1.86 15.78 7.89
CA LYS A 119 -1.84 16.12 9.32
C LYS A 119 -1.31 14.96 10.17
N TYR A 120 -1.60 13.73 9.78
CA TYR A 120 -1.22 12.51 10.51
C TYR A 120 -0.46 11.48 9.67
N GLY A 121 -0.29 11.72 8.36
CA GLY A 121 0.30 10.74 7.44
C GLY A 121 1.34 11.30 6.48
N LEU A 122 2.33 10.47 6.14
CA LEU A 122 3.28 10.64 5.04
C LEU A 122 2.89 9.68 3.91
N PHE A 123 2.51 10.20 2.74
CA PHE A 123 1.99 9.40 1.63
C PHE A 123 3.09 9.17 0.59
N TYR A 124 3.77 8.04 0.71
CA TYR A 124 4.79 7.59 -0.22
C TYR A 124 4.19 6.73 -1.31
N ALA A 125 4.69 6.85 -2.54
CA ALA A 125 4.32 5.96 -3.65
C ALA A 125 5.55 5.45 -4.39
N ASP A 126 5.54 4.17 -4.76
CA ASP A 126 6.56 3.58 -5.63
C ASP A 126 6.73 4.41 -6.90
N THR A 127 7.99 4.74 -7.19
CA THR A 127 8.38 5.50 -8.38
C THR A 127 8.11 4.80 -9.71
N SER A 128 7.83 3.49 -9.68
CA SER A 128 7.47 2.72 -10.88
C SER A 128 6.01 2.92 -11.34
N PHE A 129 5.17 3.57 -10.53
CA PHE A 129 3.76 3.83 -10.82
C PHE A 129 3.43 5.32 -10.83
N THR A 130 2.39 5.68 -11.61
CA THR A 130 1.82 7.03 -11.61
C THR A 130 0.41 6.97 -11.03
N LEU A 131 0.20 7.70 -9.94
CA LEU A 131 -1.09 7.85 -9.29
C LEU A 131 -1.73 9.17 -9.68
N ALA A 132 -3.05 9.17 -9.83
CA ALA A 132 -3.80 10.40 -10.06
C ALA A 132 -3.71 11.29 -8.81
N ASP A 133 -3.33 12.55 -8.98
CA ASP A 133 -3.18 13.49 -7.87
C ASP A 133 -4.45 13.60 -7.01
N ALA A 134 -5.62 13.59 -7.67
CA ALA A 134 -6.92 13.60 -7.00
C ALA A 134 -7.16 12.36 -6.12
N ALA A 135 -6.67 11.18 -6.52
CA ALA A 135 -6.81 9.96 -5.74
C ALA A 135 -5.92 10.01 -4.48
N VAL A 136 -4.67 10.45 -4.62
CA VAL A 136 -3.75 10.63 -3.47
C VAL A 136 -4.23 11.75 -2.55
N GLN A 137 -4.81 12.82 -3.10
CA GLN A 137 -5.43 13.87 -2.29
C GLN A 137 -6.61 13.33 -1.48
N LYS A 138 -7.50 12.55 -2.11
CA LYS A 138 -8.61 11.92 -1.39
C LYS A 138 -8.11 10.98 -0.29
N LEU A 139 -7.06 10.20 -0.56
CA LEU A 139 -6.43 9.33 0.42
C LEU A 139 -5.95 10.11 1.64
N GLN A 140 -5.25 11.24 1.42
CA GLN A 140 -4.80 12.14 2.48
C GLN A 140 -5.97 12.72 3.28
N ASP A 141 -6.93 13.34 2.59
CA ASP A 141 -8.05 14.05 3.22
C ASP A 141 -8.91 13.11 4.08
N ASP A 142 -9.16 11.89 3.59
CA ASP A 142 -9.95 10.91 4.31
C ASP A 142 -9.16 10.20 5.42
N PHE A 143 -7.85 9.97 5.25
CA PHE A 143 -7.03 9.48 6.35
C PHE A 143 -7.03 10.48 7.52
N ASP A 144 -6.75 11.75 7.22
CA ASP A 144 -6.64 12.80 8.24
C ASP A 144 -8.00 13.15 8.88
N GLY A 145 -9.06 13.21 8.08
CA GLY A 145 -10.38 13.70 8.48
C GLY A 145 -11.34 12.63 8.97
N LYS A 146 -11.12 11.35 8.63
CA LYS A 146 -12.04 10.25 8.95
C LYS A 146 -11.33 9.08 9.62
N ILE A 147 -10.40 8.42 8.93
CA ILE A 147 -9.81 7.15 9.39
C ILE A 147 -9.07 7.37 10.70
N TYR A 148 -8.08 8.26 10.72
CA TYR A 148 -7.25 8.52 11.88
C TYR A 148 -8.07 8.85 13.15
N PRO A 149 -8.94 9.90 13.16
CA PRO A 149 -9.69 10.23 14.37
C PRO A 149 -10.73 9.17 14.77
N ARG A 150 -11.37 8.48 13.81
CA ARG A 150 -12.39 7.47 14.14
C ARG A 150 -11.79 6.16 14.64
N SER A 151 -10.69 5.72 14.05
CA SER A 151 -9.96 4.55 14.54
C SER A 151 -9.40 4.83 15.93
N ARG A 152 -8.82 6.01 16.18
CA ARG A 152 -8.36 6.36 17.53
C ARG A 152 -9.48 6.39 18.58
N ASN A 153 -10.63 6.93 18.20
CA ASN A 153 -11.79 6.99 19.09
C ASN A 153 -12.32 5.60 19.47
N LEU A 154 -12.18 4.60 18.59
CA LEU A 154 -12.74 3.27 18.81
C LEU A 154 -11.72 2.27 19.37
N PHE A 155 -10.49 2.28 18.85
CA PHE A 155 -9.47 1.25 19.12
C PHE A 155 -8.33 1.76 20.02
N GLY A 156 -8.23 3.06 20.26
CA GLY A 156 -7.16 3.67 21.05
C GLY A 156 -6.01 4.22 20.20
N GLU A 157 -4.82 4.34 20.76
CA GLU A 157 -3.71 5.06 20.14
C GLU A 157 -2.58 4.15 19.68
N GLU A 158 -2.06 4.42 18.49
CA GLU A 158 -0.73 3.97 18.06
C GLU A 158 0.38 4.62 18.90
N ALA A 159 1.59 4.07 18.85
CA ALA A 159 2.75 4.69 19.46
C ALA A 159 2.98 6.09 18.87
N ASN A 160 3.01 7.11 19.73
CA ASN A 160 3.17 8.50 19.31
C ASN A 160 3.91 9.32 20.41
N PRO A 161 5.15 9.80 20.18
CA PRO A 161 5.89 9.64 18.93
C PRO A 161 6.24 8.17 18.67
N GLY A 162 6.47 7.89 17.40
CA GLY A 162 6.83 6.60 16.88
C GLY A 162 8.24 6.13 17.24
N VAL A 163 8.64 4.95 16.77
CA VAL A 163 9.95 4.34 17.04
C VAL A 163 11.13 5.15 16.46
N ASP A 164 10.89 6.01 15.48
CA ASP A 164 11.85 6.99 14.96
C ASP A 164 11.69 8.40 15.55
N GLY A 165 10.69 8.61 16.39
CA GLY A 165 10.38 9.90 17.01
C GLY A 165 9.43 10.76 16.19
N ASP A 166 8.95 10.28 15.04
CA ASP A 166 7.96 10.99 14.24
C ASP A 166 6.55 10.69 14.75
N SER A 167 5.67 11.68 14.70
CA SER A 167 4.25 11.50 15.01
C SER A 167 3.43 11.14 13.77
N LEU A 168 4.03 11.20 12.57
CA LEU A 168 3.36 10.91 11.32
C LEU A 168 3.51 9.44 10.92
N ILE A 169 2.39 8.83 10.56
CA ILE A 169 2.35 7.45 10.07
C ILE A 169 2.80 7.43 8.61
N THR A 170 3.67 6.50 8.24
CA THR A 170 4.05 6.33 6.83
C THR A 170 3.05 5.39 6.14
N ILE A 171 2.42 5.87 5.06
CA ILE A 171 1.60 5.06 4.15
C ILE A 171 2.42 4.83 2.89
N LEU A 172 2.80 3.57 2.63
CA LEU A 172 3.52 3.18 1.41
C LEU A 172 2.57 2.56 0.39
N LEU A 173 2.37 3.26 -0.73
CA LEU A 173 1.59 2.83 -1.88
C LEU A 173 2.50 2.16 -2.92
N TYR A 174 2.36 0.87 -3.15
CA TYR A 174 3.11 0.16 -4.19
C TYR A 174 2.32 -1.03 -4.72
N ASP A 175 2.81 -1.68 -5.77
CA ASP A 175 2.23 -2.92 -6.29
C ASP A 175 2.79 -4.08 -5.45
N ILE A 176 1.96 -4.60 -4.54
CA ILE A 176 2.38 -5.59 -3.55
C ILE A 176 2.78 -6.88 -4.28
N ARG A 177 3.96 -7.41 -3.94
CA ARG A 177 4.45 -8.64 -4.57
C ARG A 177 3.75 -9.86 -3.99
N ASP A 178 2.68 -10.27 -4.66
CA ASP A 178 1.90 -11.47 -4.40
C ASP A 178 1.80 -12.33 -5.67
N ASP A 179 0.88 -13.30 -5.70
CA ASP A 179 0.66 -14.14 -6.88
C ASP A 179 0.24 -13.32 -8.11
N ASN A 180 -0.55 -12.26 -7.94
CA ASN A 180 -1.02 -11.40 -9.04
C ASN A 180 0.11 -10.54 -9.62
N PHE A 181 1.03 -10.07 -8.79
CA PHE A 181 2.21 -9.33 -9.26
C PHE A 181 3.02 -10.14 -10.29
N TYR A 182 3.16 -11.45 -10.06
CA TYR A 182 3.92 -12.35 -10.93
C TYR A 182 3.08 -12.98 -12.05
N ASP A 183 1.78 -13.15 -11.82
CA ASP A 183 0.82 -13.70 -12.78
C ASP A 183 -0.47 -12.88 -12.75
N ASN A 184 -0.60 -11.94 -13.69
CA ASN A 184 -1.76 -11.05 -13.80
C ASN A 184 -3.08 -11.76 -14.17
N THR A 185 -3.06 -13.08 -14.38
CA THR A 185 -4.28 -13.89 -14.52
C THR A 185 -4.87 -14.31 -13.17
N VAL A 186 -4.09 -14.22 -12.09
CA VAL A 186 -4.56 -14.44 -10.72
C VAL A 186 -5.40 -13.24 -10.31
N SER A 187 -6.67 -13.48 -9.98
CA SER A 187 -7.61 -12.40 -9.63
C SER A 187 -7.57 -11.99 -8.15
N SER A 188 -6.84 -12.73 -7.32
CA SER A 188 -6.71 -12.43 -5.89
C SER A 188 -5.43 -11.70 -5.61
N ILE A 189 -5.54 -10.63 -4.83
CA ILE A 189 -4.41 -9.79 -4.46
C ILE A 189 -4.41 -9.54 -2.96
N ILE A 190 -3.21 -9.28 -2.42
CA ILE A 190 -3.01 -8.77 -1.07
C ILE A 190 -3.22 -7.26 -1.12
N ALA A 191 -4.31 -6.80 -0.53
CA ALA A 191 -4.73 -5.41 -0.62
C ALA A 191 -3.85 -4.45 0.17
N GLY A 192 -3.27 -4.94 1.26
CA GLY A 192 -2.49 -4.20 2.21
C GLY A 192 -1.96 -5.15 3.28
N TYR A 193 -1.01 -4.65 4.05
CA TYR A 193 -0.53 -5.33 5.26
C TYR A 193 0.13 -4.36 6.23
N PHE A 194 0.17 -4.79 7.49
CA PHE A 194 0.97 -4.21 8.56
C PHE A 194 2.12 -5.16 8.91
N ASN A 195 3.31 -4.60 9.16
CA ASN A 195 4.48 -5.37 9.57
C ASN A 195 5.05 -4.83 10.89
N ALA A 196 4.83 -5.58 11.98
CA ALA A 196 5.28 -5.21 13.31
C ALA A 196 6.79 -4.98 13.45
N ILE A 197 7.64 -5.55 12.57
CA ILE A 197 9.09 -5.34 12.61
C ILE A 197 9.45 -3.87 12.37
N ASP A 198 8.61 -3.11 11.67
CA ASP A 198 8.87 -1.71 11.33
C ASP A 198 8.73 -0.78 12.54
N SER A 199 7.75 -1.02 13.42
CA SER A 199 7.43 -0.14 14.55
C SER A 199 7.85 -0.69 15.92
N ASP A 200 8.21 -1.96 16.04
CA ASP A 200 8.54 -2.55 17.33
C ASP A 200 9.96 -2.18 17.80
N PRO A 201 10.11 -1.54 18.98
CA PRO A 201 11.43 -1.14 19.50
C PRO A 201 12.42 -2.31 19.66
N ARG A 202 11.93 -3.54 19.83
CA ARG A 202 12.79 -4.74 19.95
C ARG A 202 13.42 -5.12 18.62
N PHE A 203 12.81 -4.72 17.50
CA PHE A 203 13.25 -5.03 16.14
C PHE A 203 13.77 -3.80 15.39
N VAL A 204 13.93 -2.65 16.05
CA VAL A 204 14.46 -1.41 15.44
C VAL A 204 15.87 -1.58 14.82
N ASN A 205 16.66 -2.54 15.30
CA ASN A 205 17.98 -2.87 14.73
C ASN A 205 17.95 -4.06 13.77
N HIS A 206 16.78 -4.63 13.51
CA HIS A 206 16.61 -5.68 12.53
C HIS A 206 16.84 -5.12 11.12
N ARG A 207 17.60 -5.85 10.28
CA ARG A 207 18.00 -5.38 8.94
C ARG A 207 16.83 -5.08 8.00
N ASN A 208 15.68 -5.69 8.24
CA ASN A 208 14.48 -5.53 7.42
C ASN A 208 13.49 -4.49 7.99
N SER A 209 13.77 -3.92 9.17
CA SER A 209 12.91 -2.88 9.75
C SER A 209 13.11 -1.55 9.03
N ASN A 210 12.01 -0.88 8.71
CA ASN A 210 11.98 0.50 8.23
C ASN A 210 12.01 1.52 9.38
N LYS A 211 11.94 1.04 10.63
CA LYS A 211 12.08 1.83 11.86
C LYS A 211 11.09 3.00 11.89
N ARG A 212 9.82 2.72 11.68
CA ARG A 212 8.75 3.72 11.64
C ARG A 212 7.39 3.03 11.76
N GLU A 213 6.43 3.80 12.25
CA GLU A 213 5.02 3.47 12.26
C GLU A 213 4.51 3.57 10.83
N MET A 214 4.26 2.41 10.21
CA MET A 214 3.88 2.38 8.80
C MET A 214 2.93 1.25 8.45
N VAL A 215 2.23 1.48 7.35
CA VAL A 215 1.33 0.52 6.70
C VAL A 215 1.62 0.47 5.21
N TYR A 216 1.36 -0.69 4.63
CA TYR A 216 1.57 -0.98 3.21
C TYR A 216 0.22 -1.17 2.55
N VAL A 217 0.00 -0.49 1.43
CA VAL A 217 -1.29 -0.53 0.73
C VAL A 217 -1.04 -0.70 -0.75
N ASP A 218 -1.76 -1.66 -1.36
CA ASP A 218 -1.68 -1.92 -2.78
C ASP A 218 -2.22 -0.75 -3.59
N ASN A 219 -1.51 -0.39 -4.65
CA ASN A 219 -1.81 0.79 -5.45
C ASN A 219 -2.73 0.52 -6.66
N GLN A 220 -3.06 -0.74 -6.97
CA GLN A 220 -3.77 -1.11 -8.20
C GLN A 220 -5.19 -0.53 -8.23
N ALA A 221 -5.89 -0.53 -7.09
CA ALA A 221 -7.26 -0.04 -7.00
C ALA A 221 -7.36 1.49 -6.84
N LEU A 222 -6.31 2.18 -6.40
CA LEU A 222 -6.43 3.56 -5.89
C LEU A 222 -6.97 4.57 -6.93
N ASN A 223 -6.62 4.42 -8.21
CA ASN A 223 -7.11 5.34 -9.25
C ASN A 223 -8.56 5.08 -9.65
N ASP A 224 -9.01 3.82 -9.59
CA ASP A 224 -10.32 3.39 -10.12
C ASP A 224 -11.37 3.26 -9.01
N ASP A 225 -10.97 2.83 -7.82
CA ASP A 225 -11.78 2.67 -6.62
C ASP A 225 -10.99 3.11 -5.36
N PRO A 226 -10.81 4.43 -5.13
CA PRO A 226 -10.10 4.93 -3.97
C PRO A 226 -10.81 4.63 -2.64
N ASP A 227 -12.13 4.41 -2.64
CA ASP A 227 -12.88 4.08 -1.42
C ASP A 227 -12.54 2.68 -0.92
N PHE A 228 -12.32 1.74 -1.83
CA PHE A 228 -11.76 0.44 -1.48
C PHE A 228 -10.36 0.57 -0.84
N THR A 229 -9.43 1.30 -1.46
CA THR A 229 -8.08 1.52 -0.91
C THR A 229 -8.11 2.20 0.47
N LEU A 230 -9.06 3.12 0.68
CA LEU A 230 -9.27 3.77 1.98
C LEU A 230 -9.82 2.81 3.04
N GLY A 231 -10.68 1.85 2.65
CA GLY A 231 -11.09 0.76 3.52
C GLY A 231 -9.90 -0.06 3.99
N VAL A 232 -9.03 -0.47 3.06
CA VAL A 232 -7.79 -1.20 3.39
C VAL A 232 -6.89 -0.38 4.31
N LEU A 233 -6.69 0.91 4.03
CA LEU A 233 -5.90 1.77 4.90
C LEU A 233 -6.46 1.84 6.32
N ALA A 234 -7.80 1.85 6.47
CA ALA A 234 -8.43 1.81 7.80
C ALA A 234 -8.20 0.48 8.53
N HIS A 235 -8.22 -0.64 7.80
CA HIS A 235 -7.90 -1.98 8.30
C HIS A 235 -6.47 -2.03 8.84
N GLU A 236 -5.48 -1.69 7.99
CA GLU A 236 -4.07 -1.75 8.37
C GLU A 236 -3.69 -0.76 9.47
N TYR A 237 -4.33 0.41 9.51
CA TYR A 237 -4.09 1.36 10.59
C TYR A 237 -4.62 0.84 11.93
N GLN A 238 -5.70 0.06 11.96
CA GLN A 238 -6.15 -0.57 13.19
C GLN A 238 -5.11 -1.60 13.69
N HIS A 239 -4.49 -2.39 12.80
CA HIS A 239 -3.42 -3.31 13.19
C HIS A 239 -2.26 -2.59 13.87
N LEU A 240 -1.88 -1.42 13.35
CA LEU A 240 -0.84 -0.58 13.96
C LEU A 240 -1.23 -0.09 15.38
N ILE A 241 -2.49 0.31 15.60
CA ILE A 241 -2.99 0.70 16.93
C ILE A 241 -2.92 -0.48 17.90
N HIS A 242 -3.48 -1.63 17.49
CA HIS A 242 -3.49 -2.83 18.32
C HIS A 242 -2.08 -3.32 18.63
N ARG A 243 -1.15 -3.16 17.69
CA ARG A 243 0.24 -3.51 17.96
C ARG A 243 0.83 -2.73 19.15
N ASN A 244 0.37 -1.52 19.41
CA ASN A 244 0.82 -0.73 20.58
C ASN A 244 0.09 -1.14 21.87
N LEU A 245 -1.20 -1.46 21.79
CA LEU A 245 -2.06 -1.63 22.97
C LEU A 245 -2.30 -3.08 23.39
N ASP A 246 -2.33 -4.00 22.43
CA ASP A 246 -2.70 -5.40 22.62
C ASP A 246 -1.91 -6.33 21.69
N ARG A 247 -0.66 -6.60 22.08
CA ARG A 247 0.30 -7.36 21.29
C ARG A 247 0.04 -8.86 21.24
N ASP A 248 -0.81 -9.36 22.14
CA ASP A 248 -1.06 -10.78 22.36
C ASP A 248 -2.53 -11.15 22.08
N GLU A 249 -3.26 -10.29 21.36
CA GLU A 249 -4.65 -10.53 20.94
C GLU A 249 -4.76 -11.73 19.99
N GLU A 250 -5.88 -12.45 20.11
CA GLU A 250 -6.16 -13.60 19.24
C GLU A 250 -6.34 -13.14 17.79
N SER A 251 -5.63 -13.77 16.84
CA SER A 251 -5.58 -13.31 15.44
C SER A 251 -6.95 -13.12 14.81
N TRP A 252 -7.90 -14.02 15.09
CA TRP A 252 -9.26 -13.91 14.54
C TRP A 252 -10.02 -12.69 15.08
N LEU A 253 -9.78 -12.31 16.34
CA LEU A 253 -10.41 -11.15 16.94
C LEU A 253 -9.76 -9.87 16.41
N ASN A 254 -8.43 -9.87 16.28
CA ASN A 254 -7.70 -8.75 15.72
C ASN A 254 -8.20 -8.42 14.29
N GLU A 255 -8.20 -9.40 13.37
CA GLU A 255 -8.74 -9.20 12.02
C GLU A 255 -10.23 -8.80 12.02
N GLY A 256 -11.02 -9.34 12.95
CA GLY A 256 -12.42 -8.94 13.12
C GLY A 256 -12.58 -7.46 13.51
N MET A 257 -11.66 -6.92 14.31
CA MET A 257 -11.62 -5.50 14.69
C MET A 257 -11.11 -4.64 13.53
N SER A 258 -10.14 -5.11 12.76
CA SER A 258 -9.67 -4.46 11.53
C SER A 258 -10.80 -4.31 10.51
N GLU A 259 -11.60 -5.36 10.33
CA GLU A 259 -12.79 -5.37 9.48
C GLU A 259 -13.89 -4.41 10.01
N LEU A 260 -13.99 -4.23 11.33
CA LEU A 260 -14.84 -3.20 11.93
C LEU A 260 -14.30 -1.79 11.66
N ALA A 261 -12.97 -1.60 11.57
CA ALA A 261 -12.35 -0.31 11.29
C ALA A 261 -12.74 0.23 9.91
N ILE A 262 -12.88 -0.65 8.91
CA ILE A 262 -13.39 -0.32 7.58
C ILE A 262 -14.77 0.35 7.67
N VAL A 263 -15.70 -0.33 8.34
CA VAL A 263 -17.09 0.12 8.49
C VAL A 263 -17.19 1.38 9.36
N ASN A 264 -16.42 1.45 10.46
CA ASN A 264 -16.33 2.62 11.33
C ASN A 264 -15.86 3.87 10.56
N SER A 265 -14.93 3.67 9.61
CA SER A 265 -14.42 4.73 8.75
C SER A 265 -15.39 5.14 7.63
N GLY A 266 -16.45 4.36 7.42
CA GLY A 266 -17.53 4.66 6.47
C GLY A 266 -17.33 4.07 5.08
N TYR A 267 -16.47 3.06 4.95
CA TYR A 267 -16.20 2.37 3.67
C TYR A 267 -16.98 1.05 3.58
N PRO A 268 -17.34 0.62 2.37
CA PRO A 268 -17.96 -0.69 2.18
C PRO A 268 -16.96 -1.81 2.49
N ARG A 269 -17.45 -2.91 3.08
CA ARG A 269 -16.66 -4.15 3.09
C ARG A 269 -16.50 -4.66 1.67
N SER A 270 -15.30 -5.08 1.31
CA SER A 270 -15.13 -6.03 0.21
C SER A 270 -15.93 -7.27 0.56
N SER A 271 -16.91 -7.61 -0.26
CA SER A 271 -17.75 -8.78 0.00
C SER A 271 -16.89 -10.03 -0.18
N PRO A 272 -16.80 -10.93 0.82
CA PRO A 272 -16.35 -12.28 0.56
C PRO A 272 -17.44 -12.94 -0.29
N VAL A 273 -17.16 -13.14 -1.58
CA VAL A 273 -17.99 -13.98 -2.46
C VAL A 273 -17.37 -15.38 -2.53
#